data_AF-A0A6J6NU09-F1
#
_entry.id   AF-A0A6J6NU09-F1
#
_cell.length_a   1.000
_cell.length_b   1.000
_cell.length_c   1.000
_cell.angle_alpha   90.00
_cell.angle_beta   90.00
_cell.angle_gamma   90.00
#
_symmetry.space_group_name_H-M   'P 1'
#
loop_
_entity.id
_entity.type
_entity.pdbx_description
1 polymer ?
#
loop_
_entity_poly.entity_id
_entity_poly.type
_entity_poly.pdbx_seq_one_letter_code
_entity_poly.pdbx_strand_id
1 'polypeptide(L)'
;MRWSRNVSAGAWILRYPLPKRLAPGRYRINVIAQGQDMSRSLSIPVRLTHAAIRAKGKPTVLVVSSGAPRSLPHLSLGAQAKVSVTTAWETADAVFTSRSVAAVVVNVDTQSIALVHSIHILYPNVQIVAVTSDPKRAVRARRFGASAVVLASKNFDAVLSGTLSAIVAQQFGR
;
A
#
# COMPACT_ATOMS: atom_id res chain seq x y z
N MET A 1 -12.82 16.09 -19.86
CA MET A 1 -12.59 16.91 -18.64
C MET A 1 -11.10 17.12 -18.47
N ARG A 2 -10.66 18.31 -18.02
CA ARG A 2 -9.24 18.66 -17.84
C ARG A 2 -9.06 19.30 -16.46
N TRP A 3 -8.03 18.87 -15.75
CA TRP A 3 -7.55 19.52 -14.53
C TRP A 3 -6.11 20.00 -14.76
N SER A 4 -5.70 21.06 -14.07
CA SER A 4 -4.32 21.57 -14.09
C SER A 4 -3.91 22.08 -12.71
N ARG A 5 -2.63 21.94 -12.38
CA ARG A 5 -1.98 22.47 -11.18
C ARG A 5 -0.54 22.86 -11.50
N ASN A 6 -0.09 23.97 -10.93
CA ASN A 6 1.32 24.34 -10.92
C ASN A 6 1.97 23.70 -9.70
N VAL A 7 3.09 23.02 -9.92
CA VAL A 7 3.90 22.39 -8.88
C VAL A 7 5.37 22.72 -9.15
N SER A 8 6.17 22.86 -8.10
CA SER A 8 7.62 23.01 -8.27
C SER A 8 8.28 21.64 -8.53
N ALA A 9 9.57 21.63 -8.88
CA ALA A 9 10.30 20.39 -9.08
C ALA A 9 10.28 19.53 -7.79
N GLY A 10 10.07 18.22 -7.95
CA GLY A 10 9.99 17.27 -6.84
C GLY A 10 8.88 16.23 -7.02
N ALA A 11 8.60 15.48 -5.95
CA ALA A 11 7.53 14.48 -5.91
C ALA A 11 6.26 15.09 -5.31
N TRP A 12 5.14 14.96 -6.02
CA TRP A 12 3.86 15.55 -5.63
C TRP A 12 2.72 14.53 -5.71
N ILE A 13 1.78 14.65 -4.78
CA ILE A 13 0.53 13.89 -4.78
C ILE A 13 -0.60 14.84 -5.14
N LEU A 14 -1.17 14.66 -6.33
CA LEU A 14 -2.26 15.49 -6.83
C LEU A 14 -3.58 14.70 -6.76
N ARG A 15 -4.56 15.24 -6.04
CA ARG A 15 -5.88 14.63 -5.87
C ARG A 15 -6.89 15.37 -6.73
N TYR A 16 -7.53 14.64 -7.65
CA TYR A 16 -8.57 15.19 -8.51
C TYR A 16 -9.88 14.42 -8.29
N PRO A 17 -11.01 15.12 -8.11
CA PRO A 17 -12.30 14.46 -7.97
C PRO A 17 -12.73 13.86 -9.30
N LEU A 18 -13.10 12.58 -9.29
CA LEU A 18 -13.70 11.94 -10.47
C LEU A 18 -15.07 12.57 -10.76
N PRO A 19 -15.42 12.80 -12.04
CA PRO A 19 -16.75 13.27 -12.40
C PRO A 19 -17.81 12.25 -11.94
N LYS A 20 -18.83 12.72 -11.22
CA LYS A 20 -19.86 11.89 -10.58
C LYS A 20 -20.76 11.11 -11.55
N ARG A 21 -20.73 11.43 -12.86
CA ARG A 21 -21.63 10.87 -13.89
C ARG A 21 -20.90 10.02 -14.93
N LEU A 22 -19.74 9.45 -14.59
CA LEU A 22 -19.08 8.50 -15.47
C LEU A 22 -19.77 7.14 -15.39
N ALA A 23 -20.22 6.62 -16.54
CA ALA A 23 -20.73 5.26 -16.63
C ALA A 23 -19.59 4.24 -16.39
N PRO A 24 -19.87 3.01 -15.95
CA PRO A 24 -18.86 1.94 -15.93
C PRO A 24 -18.28 1.73 -17.33
N GLY A 25 -16.96 1.57 -17.41
CA GLY A 25 -16.29 1.50 -18.71
C GLY A 25 -14.77 1.55 -18.63
N ARG A 26 -14.13 1.51 -19.81
CA ARG A 26 -12.69 1.74 -19.95
C ARG A 26 -12.45 3.20 -20.29
N TYR A 27 -11.58 3.83 -19.52
CA TYR A 27 -11.19 5.22 -19.67
C TYR A 27 -9.66 5.31 -19.74
N ARG A 28 -9.17 6.49 -20.15
CA ARG A 28 -7.75 6.84 -20.09
C ARG A 28 -7.61 8.16 -19.35
N ILE A 29 -6.69 8.18 -18.38
CA ILE A 29 -6.24 9.41 -17.76
C ILE A 29 -4.98 9.82 -18.52
N ASN A 30 -5.05 10.96 -19.21
CA ASN A 30 -3.89 11.54 -19.88
C ASN A 30 -3.30 12.60 -18.94
N VAL A 31 -2.11 12.29 -18.42
CA VAL A 31 -1.32 13.22 -17.61
C VAL A 31 -0.36 13.93 -18.56
N ILE A 32 -0.38 15.26 -18.55
CA ILE A 32 0.53 16.08 -19.35
C ILE A 32 1.31 16.95 -18.36
N ALA A 33 2.62 16.80 -18.34
CA ALA A 33 3.54 17.66 -17.62
C ALA A 33 4.10 18.70 -18.61
N GLN A 34 3.88 19.98 -18.34
CA GLN A 34 4.38 21.09 -19.14
C GLN A 34 5.38 21.89 -18.30
N GLY A 35 6.62 21.96 -18.78
CA GLY A 35 7.66 22.86 -18.29
C GLY A 35 7.89 24.01 -19.26
N GLN A 36 8.94 24.81 -19.00
CA GLN A 36 9.26 26.00 -19.80
C GLN A 36 9.51 25.66 -21.28
N ASP A 37 10.29 24.60 -21.55
CA ASP A 37 10.68 24.21 -22.92
C ASP A 37 10.31 22.75 -23.28
N MET A 38 9.65 22.02 -22.38
CA MET A 38 9.37 20.59 -22.59
C MET A 38 7.97 20.21 -22.13
N SER A 39 7.30 19.38 -22.94
CA SER A 39 6.04 18.73 -22.59
C SER A 39 6.24 17.21 -22.62
N ARG A 40 5.78 16.52 -21.58
CA ARG A 40 5.71 15.06 -21.55
C ARG A 40 4.30 14.60 -21.25
N SER A 41 3.88 13.51 -21.89
CA SER A 41 2.58 12.91 -21.65
C SER A 41 2.68 11.46 -21.21
N LEU A 42 1.79 11.04 -20.32
CA LEU A 42 1.62 9.68 -19.86
C LEU A 42 0.13 9.34 -19.93
N SER A 43 -0.19 8.22 -20.57
CA SER A 43 -1.56 7.71 -20.64
C SER A 43 -1.73 6.52 -19.70
N ILE A 44 -2.62 6.67 -18.72
CA ILE A 44 -2.91 5.65 -17.72
C ILE A 44 -4.28 5.05 -18.04
N PRO A 45 -4.36 3.78 -18.49
CA PRO A 45 -5.63 3.11 -18.70
C PRO A 45 -6.30 2.84 -17.35
N VAL A 46 -7.57 3.22 -17.22
CA VAL A 46 -8.35 2.96 -16.01
C VAL A 46 -9.67 2.30 -16.36
N ARG A 47 -10.14 1.39 -15.51
CA ARG A 47 -11.44 0.75 -15.66
C ARG A 47 -12.33 1.22 -14.52
N LEU A 48 -13.39 1.94 -14.85
CA LEU A 48 -14.40 2.34 -13.88
C LEU A 48 -15.44 1.22 -13.76
N THR A 49 -15.71 0.77 -12.54
CA THR A 49 -16.71 -0.25 -12.25
C THR A 49 -17.45 0.14 -10.98
N HIS A 50 -18.75 -0.12 -10.90
CA HIS A 50 -19.53 0.05 -9.67
C HIS A 50 -19.33 -1.08 -8.67
N ALA A 51 -18.65 -2.17 -9.07
CA ALA A 51 -18.34 -3.29 -8.19
C ALA A 51 -17.03 -3.05 -7.45
N ALA A 52 -16.90 -3.64 -6.25
CA ALA A 52 -15.62 -3.75 -5.58
C ALA A 52 -14.61 -4.43 -6.52
N ILE A 53 -13.44 -3.80 -6.71
CA ILE A 53 -12.36 -4.38 -7.51
C ILE A 53 -11.85 -5.61 -6.75
N ARG A 54 -12.20 -6.80 -7.23
CA ARG A 54 -11.57 -8.03 -6.76
C ARG A 54 -10.22 -8.17 -7.43
N ALA A 55 -9.17 -8.07 -6.63
CA ALA A 55 -7.82 -8.39 -7.06
C ALA A 55 -7.78 -9.84 -7.57
N LYS A 56 -7.21 -10.05 -8.77
CA LYS A 56 -7.12 -11.38 -9.39
C LYS A 56 -5.73 -11.98 -9.13
N GLY A 57 -5.68 -13.25 -8.72
CA GLY A 57 -4.43 -13.97 -8.49
C GLY A 57 -4.10 -14.15 -7.00
N LYS A 58 -3.00 -14.84 -6.72
CA LYS A 58 -2.59 -15.14 -5.33
C LYS A 58 -2.37 -13.82 -4.55
N PRO A 59 -3.01 -13.63 -3.39
CA PRO A 59 -2.79 -12.46 -2.55
C PRO A 59 -1.32 -12.29 -2.24
N THR A 60 -0.81 -11.06 -2.26
CA THR A 60 0.59 -10.75 -1.93
C THR A 60 0.64 -9.94 -0.64
N VAL A 61 1.47 -10.37 0.30
CA VAL A 61 1.85 -9.59 1.48
C VAL A 61 3.23 -9.02 1.24
N LEU A 62 3.32 -7.69 1.25
CA LEU A 62 4.58 -6.98 1.11
C LEU A 62 5.17 -6.74 2.49
N VAL A 63 6.43 -7.11 2.66
CA VAL A 63 7.18 -6.93 3.90
C VAL A 63 8.22 -5.85 3.67
N VAL A 64 8.09 -4.71 4.35
CA VAL A 64 9.07 -3.63 4.26
C VAL A 64 10.24 -3.93 5.18
N SER A 65 11.42 -4.12 4.59
CA SER A 65 12.67 -4.39 5.30
C SER A 65 13.75 -3.37 4.93
N SER A 66 14.64 -3.07 5.87
CA SER A 66 15.83 -2.21 5.65
C SER A 66 17.00 -2.95 4.99
N GLY A 67 16.80 -4.18 4.49
CA GLY A 67 17.87 -4.99 3.89
C GLY A 67 18.72 -5.79 4.90
N ALA A 68 18.48 -5.64 6.20
CA ALA A 68 19.10 -6.49 7.22
C ALA A 68 18.23 -7.75 7.48
N PRO A 69 18.83 -8.95 7.59
CA PRO A 69 18.12 -10.24 7.71
C PRO A 69 17.36 -10.44 9.04
N ARG A 70 17.28 -9.43 9.91
CA ARG A 70 16.72 -9.54 11.26
C ARG A 70 15.32 -8.94 11.44
N SER A 71 14.73 -8.33 10.41
CA SER A 71 13.64 -7.38 10.66
C SER A 71 12.26 -8.01 10.85
N LEU A 72 11.98 -9.15 10.21
CA LEU A 72 10.74 -9.91 10.34
C LEU A 72 11.07 -11.38 10.02
N PRO A 73 10.82 -12.35 10.92
CA PRO A 73 11.11 -13.76 10.66
C PRO A 73 10.30 -14.28 9.47
N HIS A 74 10.72 -15.42 8.91
CA HIS A 74 10.13 -16.09 7.76
C HIS A 74 8.62 -16.31 7.92
N LEU A 75 7.84 -15.29 7.59
CA LEU A 75 6.40 -15.30 7.57
C LEU A 75 5.95 -16.27 6.47
N SER A 76 5.48 -17.44 6.87
CA SER A 76 4.92 -18.42 5.95
C SER A 76 3.41 -18.40 6.06
N LEU A 77 2.76 -17.72 5.11
CA LEU A 77 1.31 -17.77 4.93
C LEU A 77 0.90 -18.97 4.04
N GLY A 78 1.84 -19.89 3.76
CA GLY A 78 1.61 -21.10 2.98
C GLY A 78 0.93 -20.87 1.62
N ALA A 79 -0.13 -21.64 1.36
CA ALA A 79 -0.91 -21.53 0.13
C ALA A 79 -1.80 -20.28 0.07
N GLN A 80 -2.02 -19.58 1.19
CA GLN A 80 -2.99 -18.48 1.27
C GLN A 80 -2.49 -17.17 0.63
N ALA A 81 -1.19 -16.87 0.75
CA ALA A 81 -0.61 -15.65 0.18
C ALA A 81 0.85 -15.84 -0.21
N LYS A 82 1.32 -15.06 -1.18
CA LYS A 82 2.74 -14.90 -1.50
C LYS A 82 3.31 -13.83 -0.57
N VAL A 83 4.43 -14.10 0.06
CA VAL A 83 5.19 -13.09 0.81
C VAL A 83 6.30 -12.56 -0.08
N SER A 84 6.42 -11.24 -0.19
CA SER A 84 7.50 -10.58 -0.93
C SER A 84 8.12 -9.51 -0.06
N VAL A 85 9.43 -9.41 -0.08
CA VAL A 85 10.17 -8.37 0.64
C VAL A 85 10.38 -7.18 -0.30
N THR A 86 10.27 -5.97 0.24
CA THR A 86 10.55 -4.72 -0.46
C THR A 86 11.27 -3.76 0.48
N THR A 87 11.92 -2.75 -0.07
CA THR A 87 12.52 -1.66 0.71
C THR A 87 11.51 -0.52 0.92
N ALA A 88 11.78 0.36 1.89
CA ALA A 88 10.90 1.50 2.17
C ALA A 88 10.72 2.43 0.95
N TRP A 89 11.75 2.60 0.13
CA TRP A 89 11.72 3.47 -1.05
C TRP A 89 11.02 2.82 -2.26
N GLU A 90 11.07 1.49 -2.39
CA GLU A 90 10.36 0.75 -3.43
C GLU A 90 8.91 0.43 -3.06
N THR A 91 8.51 0.60 -1.79
CA THR A 91 7.20 0.12 -1.32
C THR A 91 6.04 0.67 -2.13
N ALA A 92 6.09 1.95 -2.51
CA ALA A 92 5.03 2.56 -3.33
C ALA A 92 4.95 1.91 -4.72
N ASP A 93 6.09 1.72 -5.38
CA ASP A 93 6.14 1.06 -6.69
C ASP A 93 5.72 -0.42 -6.62
N ALA A 94 6.14 -1.13 -5.57
CA ALA A 94 5.76 -2.51 -5.32
C ALA A 94 4.24 -2.65 -5.09
N VAL A 95 3.63 -1.72 -4.35
CA VAL A 95 2.18 -1.68 -4.16
C VAL A 95 1.46 -1.37 -5.47
N PHE A 96 1.96 -0.43 -6.26
CA PHE A 96 1.36 -0.03 -7.52
C PHE A 96 1.42 -1.14 -8.58
N THR A 97 2.56 -1.80 -8.70
CA THR A 97 2.83 -2.81 -9.73
C THR A 97 2.18 -4.15 -9.39
N SER A 98 2.00 -4.46 -8.10
CA SER A 98 1.35 -5.68 -7.67
C SER A 98 -0.18 -5.57 -7.77
N ARG A 99 -0.77 -6.44 -8.60
CA ARG A 99 -2.22 -6.43 -8.87
C ARG A 99 -3.09 -6.91 -7.70
N SER A 100 -2.47 -7.47 -6.65
CA SER A 100 -3.16 -8.19 -5.58
C SER A 100 -2.46 -8.06 -4.22
N VAL A 101 -2.07 -6.85 -3.82
CA VAL A 101 -1.55 -6.62 -2.45
C VAL A 101 -2.68 -6.71 -1.44
N ALA A 102 -2.58 -7.67 -0.53
CA ALA A 102 -3.51 -7.82 0.58
C ALA A 102 -3.13 -6.92 1.76
N ALA A 103 -1.83 -6.92 2.09
CA ALA A 103 -1.31 -6.17 3.21
C ALA A 103 0.15 -5.73 2.98
N VAL A 104 0.51 -4.63 3.63
CA VAL A 104 1.90 -4.19 3.77
C VAL A 104 2.28 -4.27 5.25
N VAL A 105 3.31 -5.03 5.57
CA VAL A 105 3.88 -5.16 6.91
C VAL A 105 5.02 -4.17 7.06
N VAL A 106 4.94 -3.31 8.06
CA VAL A 106 5.96 -2.27 8.34
C VAL A 106 6.45 -2.43 9.76
N ASN A 107 7.73 -2.76 9.93
CA ASN A 107 8.37 -2.67 11.24
C ASN A 107 8.67 -1.20 11.56
N VAL A 108 7.88 -0.56 12.41
CA VAL A 108 8.02 0.88 12.74
C VAL A 108 9.09 1.16 13.80
N ASP A 109 9.80 0.13 14.26
CA ASP A 109 10.99 0.31 15.10
C ASP A 109 12.20 0.64 14.22
N THR A 110 12.31 -0.02 13.07
CA THR A 110 13.38 0.17 12.08
C THR A 110 12.98 1.10 10.94
N GLN A 111 11.70 1.18 10.61
CA GLN A 111 11.14 2.10 9.63
C GLN A 111 10.46 3.29 10.31
N SER A 112 10.28 4.40 9.60
CA SER A 112 9.60 5.56 10.14
C SER A 112 8.09 5.34 10.21
N ILE A 113 7.43 5.85 11.25
CA ILE A 113 5.96 5.94 11.31
C ILE A 113 5.42 6.80 10.16
N ALA A 114 6.22 7.73 9.63
CA ALA A 114 5.88 8.50 8.44
C ALA A 114 5.62 7.61 7.21
N LEU A 115 6.32 6.47 7.07
CA LEU A 115 6.07 5.53 5.98
C LEU A 115 4.65 4.95 6.03
N VAL A 116 4.15 4.58 7.22
CA VAL A 116 2.77 4.11 7.41
C VAL A 116 1.78 5.14 6.89
N HIS A 117 1.99 6.41 7.24
CA HIS A 117 1.12 7.50 6.80
C HIS A 117 1.20 7.76 5.31
N SER A 118 2.39 7.76 4.73
CA SER A 118 2.58 7.92 3.28
C SER A 118 1.87 6.81 2.51
N ILE A 119 2.02 5.54 2.93
CA ILE A 119 1.32 4.41 2.30
C ILE A 119 -0.19 4.56 2.47
N HIS A 120 -0.68 4.96 3.64
CA HIS A 120 -2.11 5.14 3.88
C HIS A 120 -2.71 6.26 3.01
N ILE A 121 -1.98 7.36 2.79
CA ILE A 121 -2.39 8.45 1.91
C ILE A 121 -2.42 7.99 0.45
N LEU A 122 -1.38 7.28 0.00
CA LEU A 122 -1.21 6.85 -1.39
C LEU A 122 -2.14 5.68 -1.76
N TYR A 123 -2.34 4.76 -0.83
CA TYR A 123 -3.07 3.50 -1.03
C TYR A 123 -4.04 3.26 0.13
N PRO A 124 -5.10 4.09 0.29
CA PRO A 124 -6.00 4.01 1.44
C PRO A 124 -6.75 2.68 1.56
N ASN A 125 -6.82 1.90 0.48
CA ASN A 125 -7.47 0.59 0.46
C ASN A 125 -6.54 -0.58 0.85
N VAL A 126 -5.22 -0.33 0.89
CA VAL A 126 -4.23 -1.35 1.27
C VAL A 126 -4.17 -1.44 2.79
N GLN A 127 -4.24 -2.66 3.31
CA GLN A 127 -4.17 -2.87 4.76
C GLN A 127 -2.72 -2.75 5.22
N ILE A 128 -2.48 -1.96 6.26
CA ILE A 128 -1.14 -1.78 6.79
C ILE A 128 -1.07 -2.46 8.16
N VAL A 129 -0.14 -3.40 8.30
CA VAL A 129 0.15 -4.08 9.57
C VAL A 129 1.44 -3.50 10.12
N ALA A 130 1.33 -2.65 11.14
CA ALA A 130 2.51 -2.11 11.81
C ALA A 130 3.02 -3.09 12.86
N VAL A 131 4.33 -3.25 12.94
CA VAL A 131 5.02 -4.10 13.91
C VAL A 131 5.92 -3.21 14.77
N THR A 132 5.84 -3.35 16.09
CA THR A 132 6.67 -2.58 17.03
C THR A 132 6.80 -3.27 18.38
N SER A 133 7.90 -3.01 19.07
CA SER A 133 8.11 -3.37 20.47
C SER A 133 7.64 -2.28 21.45
N ASP A 134 7.34 -1.06 20.97
CA ASP A 134 6.94 0.08 21.80
C ASP A 134 5.42 0.35 21.72
N PRO A 135 4.68 0.21 22.84
CA PRO A 135 3.25 0.52 22.90
C PRO A 135 2.91 1.97 22.50
N LYS A 136 3.79 2.95 22.75
CA LYS A 136 3.56 4.34 22.35
C LYS A 136 3.61 4.50 20.83
N ARG A 137 4.54 3.80 20.17
CA ARG A 137 4.60 3.74 18.70
C ARG A 137 3.42 2.99 18.12
N ALA A 138 2.91 1.97 18.80
CA ALA A 138 1.73 1.24 18.36
C ALA A 138 0.49 2.15 18.24
N VAL A 139 0.24 2.97 19.27
CA VAL A 139 -0.86 3.95 19.25
C VAL A 139 -0.69 4.96 18.10
N ARG A 140 0.54 5.45 17.89
CA ARG A 140 0.84 6.38 16.78
C ARG A 140 0.64 5.73 15.42
N ALA A 141 1.13 4.51 15.20
CA ALA A 141 0.97 3.79 13.94
C ALA A 141 -0.51 3.62 13.58
N ARG A 142 -1.36 3.29 14.55
CA ARG A 142 -2.81 3.19 14.34
C ARG A 142 -3.45 4.53 13.97
N ARG A 143 -3.05 5.63 14.62
CA ARG A 143 -3.49 7.00 14.24
C ARG A 143 -3.05 7.40 12.84
N PHE A 144 -1.92 6.88 12.38
CA PHE A 144 -1.31 7.24 11.10
C PHE A 144 -1.84 6.39 9.93
N GLY A 145 -2.76 5.44 10.20
CA GLY A 145 -3.45 4.66 9.17
C GLY A 145 -3.13 3.16 9.18
N ALA A 146 -2.43 2.65 10.19
CA ALA A 146 -2.26 1.21 10.35
C ALA A 146 -3.61 0.53 10.65
N SER A 147 -3.98 -0.44 9.83
CA SER A 147 -5.18 -1.28 10.00
C SER A 147 -5.08 -2.17 11.23
N ALA A 148 -3.90 -2.72 11.45
CA ALA A 148 -3.58 -3.55 12.59
C ALA A 148 -2.18 -3.20 13.12
N VAL A 149 -1.97 -3.45 14.40
CA VAL A 149 -0.67 -3.29 15.05
C VAL A 149 -0.36 -4.55 15.83
N VAL A 150 0.83 -5.11 15.61
CA VAL A 150 1.32 -6.29 16.30
C VAL A 150 2.48 -5.88 17.19
N LEU A 151 2.32 -6.13 18.49
CA LEU A 151 3.38 -5.90 19.47
C LEU A 151 4.37 -7.07 19.47
N ALA A 152 5.66 -6.75 19.43
CA ALA A 152 6.71 -7.73 19.62
C ALA A 152 6.58 -8.36 21.02
N SER A 153 6.37 -9.68 21.04
CA SER A 153 6.15 -10.47 22.25
C SER A 153 6.64 -11.90 22.01
N LYS A 154 6.62 -12.74 23.05
CA LYS A 154 7.05 -14.16 22.95
C LYS A 154 6.31 -14.95 21.85
N ASN A 155 5.07 -14.56 21.53
CA ASN A 155 4.23 -15.21 20.51
C ASN A 155 4.09 -14.36 19.22
N PHE A 156 5.05 -13.47 18.96
CA PHE A 156 4.99 -12.48 17.89
C PHE A 156 4.62 -13.10 16.52
N ASP A 157 5.30 -14.19 16.14
CA ASP A 157 5.13 -14.81 14.81
C ASP A 157 3.74 -15.40 14.62
N ALA A 158 3.19 -16.02 15.66
CA ALA A 158 1.85 -16.59 15.64
C ALA A 158 0.79 -15.48 15.53
N VAL A 159 0.96 -14.38 16.28
CA VAL A 159 0.03 -13.24 16.24
C VAL A 159 0.09 -12.53 14.90
N LEU A 160 1.29 -12.30 14.36
CA LEU A 160 1.46 -11.64 13.07
C LEU A 160 0.90 -12.50 11.93
N SER A 161 1.19 -13.80 11.91
CA SER A 161 0.69 -14.73 10.90
C SER A 161 -0.84 -14.87 10.98
N GLY A 162 -1.41 -14.97 12.19
CA GLY A 162 -2.85 -15.00 12.39
C GLY A 162 -3.54 -13.72 11.92
N THR A 163 -2.97 -12.55 12.23
CA THR A 163 -3.48 -11.25 11.79
C THR A 163 -3.48 -11.14 10.26
N LEU A 164 -2.38 -11.55 9.62
CA LEU A 164 -2.26 -11.52 8.16
C LEU A 164 -3.20 -12.52 7.49
N SER A 165 -3.36 -13.73 8.05
CA SER A 165 -4.29 -14.73 7.54
C SER A 165 -5.73 -14.22 7.60
N ALA A 166 -6.13 -13.56 8.69
CA ALA A 166 -7.44 -12.94 8.83
C ALA A 166 -7.67 -11.83 7.80
N ILE A 167 -6.67 -10.96 7.56
CA ILE A 167 -6.75 -9.90 6.55
C ILE A 167 -6.89 -10.49 5.14
N VAL A 168 -6.08 -11.49 4.81
CA VAL A 168 -6.13 -12.17 3.51
C VAL A 168 -7.49 -12.84 3.32
N ALA A 169 -8.01 -13.56 4.33
CA ALA A 169 -9.33 -14.18 4.28
C ALA A 169 -10.46 -13.15 4.13
N GLN A 170 -10.38 -12.00 4.80
CA GLN A 170 -11.39 -10.95 4.67
C GLN A 170 -11.44 -10.34 3.26
N GLN A 171 -10.29 -10.23 2.59
CA GLN A 171 -10.20 -9.59 1.27
C GLN A 171 -10.34 -10.57 0.09
N PHE A 172 -9.95 -11.83 0.28
CA PHE A 172 -9.84 -12.83 -0.78
C PHE A 172 -10.53 -14.16 -0.46
N GLY A 173 -11.06 -14.35 0.75
CA GLY A 173 -11.76 -15.57 1.15
C GLY A 173 -13.16 -15.66 0.55
N ARG A 174 -13.25 -16.30 -0.62
CA ARG A 174 -14.40 -17.04 -1.13
C ARG A 174 -13.91 -18.16 -2.03
#